data_AF-A0A1F3E5S5-F1
#
_entry.id   AF-A0A1F3E5S5-F1
#
_cell.length_a   1.000
_cell.length_b   1.000
_cell.length_c   1.000
_cell.angle_alpha   90.00
_cell.angle_beta   90.00
_cell.angle_gamma   90.00
#
_symmetry.space_group_name_H-M   'P 1'
#
loop_
_entity.id
_entity.type
_entity.pdbx_description
1 polymer ?
#
loop_
_entity_poly.entity_id
_entity_poly.type
_entity_poly.pdbx_seq_one_letter_code
_entity_poly.pdbx_strand_id
1 'polypeptide(L)'
;MKEDILEQLVDGWFLRQPATFTKHNVKYRPKSEDIKDLDTKEKSQYAVHSDIDVIAVHLNRIGTERVSVVSCKSWQDGFDVDFFYKNLGEDGDPNKKVGTGSAWKKFREIYNEKWAKAFGDKIFEETQSHDFTYIIAITKFKGNKRKHEEDFMKCPLFLNNLNENGKHKVKIKFLTLFEMLKDISGQDAHTAIESTEIGRFMQLINAAELDIVSKSKVINT
;
A
#
# COMPACT_ATOMS: atom_id res chain seq x y z
N MET A 1 20.26 0.72 1.02
CA MET A 1 19.21 1.34 1.85
C MET A 1 18.52 0.17 2.52
N LYS A 2 18.46 0.13 3.85
CA LYS A 2 17.78 -0.98 4.56
C LYS A 2 16.28 -0.82 4.32
N GLU A 3 15.61 -1.88 3.90
CA GLU A 3 14.15 -1.90 3.73
C GLU A 3 13.47 -1.39 5.00
N ASP A 4 12.36 -0.66 4.84
CA ASP A 4 11.54 -0.28 5.98
C ASP A 4 11.04 -1.55 6.68
N ILE A 5 11.05 -1.56 8.01
CA ILE A 5 10.61 -2.75 8.77
C ILE A 5 9.15 -3.11 8.48
N LEU A 6 8.33 -2.12 8.09
CA LEU A 6 6.95 -2.36 7.65
C LEU A 6 6.91 -3.13 6.33
N GLU A 7 7.82 -2.87 5.40
CA GLU A 7 7.91 -3.60 4.12
C GLU A 7 8.25 -5.08 4.36
N GLN A 8 9.21 -5.34 5.24
CA GLN A 8 9.58 -6.72 5.63
C GLN A 8 8.42 -7.46 6.30
N LEU A 9 7.59 -6.74 7.07
CA LEU A 9 6.43 -7.32 7.73
C LEU A 9 5.27 -7.60 6.77
N VAL A 10 5.02 -6.69 5.83
CA VAL A 10 4.06 -6.90 4.73
C VAL A 10 4.47 -8.12 3.91
N ASP A 11 5.75 -8.24 3.58
CA ASP A 11 6.29 -9.38 2.85
C ASP A 11 6.09 -10.69 3.60
N GLY A 12 6.46 -10.74 4.87
CA GLY A 12 6.22 -11.92 5.69
C GLY A 12 4.75 -12.26 5.82
N TRP A 13 3.86 -11.28 5.94
CA TRP A 13 2.42 -11.51 5.97
C TRP A 13 1.90 -12.16 4.67
N PHE A 14 2.45 -11.79 3.51
CA PHE A 14 2.12 -12.43 2.23
C PHE A 14 2.75 -13.82 2.08
N LEU A 15 4.03 -13.99 2.40
CA LEU A 15 4.75 -15.26 2.22
C LEU A 15 4.26 -16.38 3.13
N ARG A 16 3.48 -16.06 4.16
CA ARG A 16 2.74 -17.04 4.96
C ARG A 16 1.51 -17.60 4.27
N GLN A 17 1.00 -16.94 3.24
CA GLN A 17 -0.13 -17.42 2.45
C GLN A 17 0.40 -18.39 1.38
N PRO A 18 0.06 -19.69 1.43
CA PRO A 18 0.57 -20.66 0.48
C PRO A 18 0.31 -20.23 -0.98
N ALA A 19 1.27 -20.51 -1.85
CA ALA A 19 1.24 -20.12 -3.27
C ALA A 19 1.30 -18.60 -3.54
N THR A 20 1.79 -17.81 -2.57
CA THR A 20 2.07 -16.38 -2.75
C THR A 20 3.55 -16.13 -2.96
N PHE A 21 3.88 -15.27 -3.94
CA PHE A 21 5.23 -14.81 -4.23
C PHE A 21 5.26 -13.29 -4.15
N THR A 22 6.38 -12.74 -3.68
CA THR A 22 6.54 -11.31 -3.48
C THR A 22 7.76 -10.76 -4.22
N LYS A 23 7.71 -9.46 -4.54
CA LYS A 23 8.82 -8.68 -5.08
C LYS A 23 8.79 -7.29 -4.44
N HIS A 24 9.96 -6.75 -4.13
CA HIS A 24 10.11 -5.51 -3.37
C HIS A 24 10.74 -4.40 -4.20
N ASN A 25 10.50 -3.15 -3.79
CA ASN A 25 11.21 -1.97 -4.29
C ASN A 25 11.21 -1.88 -5.82
N VAL A 26 10.04 -2.13 -6.43
CA VAL A 26 9.89 -2.21 -7.88
C VAL A 26 9.77 -0.79 -8.43
N LYS A 27 10.84 -0.35 -9.11
CA LYS A 27 10.94 1.03 -9.61
C LYS A 27 10.02 1.27 -10.80
N TYR A 28 9.39 2.45 -10.83
CA TYR A 28 8.59 2.93 -11.95
C TYR A 28 8.69 4.45 -12.11
N ARG A 29 8.43 4.93 -13.32
CA ARG A 29 8.21 6.35 -13.65
C ARG A 29 7.55 6.46 -15.02
N PRO A 30 6.89 7.60 -15.32
CA PRO A 30 6.34 7.82 -16.65
C PRO A 30 7.40 7.70 -17.73
N LYS A 31 7.01 7.09 -18.85
CA LYS A 31 7.87 6.94 -20.03
C LYS A 31 8.09 8.31 -20.67
N SER A 32 9.21 8.48 -21.37
CA SER A 32 9.55 9.74 -22.04
C SER A 32 8.45 10.18 -23.01
N GLU A 33 7.81 9.23 -23.67
CA GLU A 33 6.72 9.44 -24.62
C GLU A 33 5.47 10.01 -23.94
N ASP A 34 5.18 9.61 -22.70
CA ASP A 34 4.01 10.03 -21.94
C ASP A 34 4.13 11.49 -21.43
N ILE A 35 5.35 12.06 -21.44
CA ILE A 35 5.67 13.42 -20.97
C ILE A 35 6.29 14.30 -22.05
N LYS A 36 6.36 13.85 -23.31
CA LYS A 36 7.12 14.54 -24.38
C LYS A 36 6.65 15.98 -24.63
N ASP A 37 5.34 16.22 -24.50
CA ASP A 37 4.70 17.50 -24.82
C ASP A 37 4.76 18.51 -23.66
N LEU A 38 5.27 18.11 -22.49
CA LEU A 38 5.41 18.97 -21.32
C LEU A 38 6.64 19.88 -21.43
N ASP A 39 6.60 21.02 -20.74
CA ASP A 39 7.77 21.89 -20.63
C ASP A 39 8.86 21.30 -19.70
N THR A 40 10.04 21.90 -19.68
CA THR A 40 11.18 21.43 -18.86
C THR A 40 10.86 21.42 -17.36
N LYS A 41 10.11 22.41 -16.87
CA LYS A 41 9.76 22.55 -15.45
C LYS A 41 8.76 21.48 -15.04
N GLU A 42 7.77 21.18 -15.88
CA GLU A 42 6.81 20.11 -15.69
C GLU A 42 7.47 18.74 -15.76
N LYS A 43 8.35 18.51 -16.74
CA LYS A 43 9.15 17.29 -16.89
C LYS A 43 9.97 16.97 -15.63
N SER A 44 10.47 17.99 -14.94
CA SER A 44 11.27 17.80 -13.71
C SER A 44 10.52 17.02 -12.61
N GLN A 45 9.18 17.04 -12.61
CA GLN A 45 8.35 16.31 -11.65
C GLN A 45 8.38 14.78 -11.87
N TYR A 46 8.84 14.33 -13.04
CA TYR A 46 8.90 12.94 -13.47
C TYR A 46 10.34 12.40 -13.57
N ALA A 47 11.33 13.21 -13.17
CA ALA A 47 12.75 12.87 -13.34
C ALA A 47 13.22 11.71 -12.45
N VAL A 48 12.70 11.64 -11.22
CA VAL A 48 13.10 10.65 -10.20
C VAL A 48 12.06 9.54 -10.13
N HIS A 49 12.53 8.29 -10.13
CA HIS A 49 11.67 7.11 -9.97
C HIS A 49 10.90 7.15 -8.65
N SER A 50 9.71 6.55 -8.68
CA SER A 50 9.02 6.08 -7.48
C SER A 50 9.17 4.57 -7.41
N ASP A 51 8.94 4.02 -6.23
CA ASP A 51 9.03 2.59 -5.99
C ASP A 51 7.65 2.07 -5.57
N ILE A 52 7.32 0.87 -6.04
CA ILE A 52 6.25 0.05 -5.48
C ILE A 52 6.91 -0.77 -4.37
N ASP A 53 6.45 -0.59 -3.14
CA ASP A 53 7.13 -1.12 -1.97
C ASP A 53 7.09 -2.66 -1.97
N VAL A 54 5.91 -3.25 -2.18
CA VAL A 54 5.73 -4.71 -2.35
C VAL A 54 4.70 -5.01 -3.45
N ILE A 55 5.01 -5.96 -4.32
CA ILE A 55 4.06 -6.66 -5.19
C ILE A 55 3.92 -8.08 -4.67
N ALA A 56 2.70 -8.56 -4.49
CA ALA A 56 2.41 -9.96 -4.15
C ALA A 56 1.49 -10.59 -5.19
N VAL A 57 1.84 -11.79 -5.64
CA VAL A 57 1.07 -12.60 -6.61
C VAL A 57 0.71 -13.93 -6.00
N HIS A 58 -0.58 -14.24 -5.93
CA HIS A 58 -1.10 -15.50 -5.40
C HIS A 58 -1.58 -16.40 -6.56
N LEU A 59 -0.96 -17.56 -6.75
CA LEU A 59 -1.18 -18.39 -7.95
C LEU A 59 -2.59 -18.98 -8.07
N ASN A 60 -3.26 -19.27 -6.94
CA ASN A 60 -4.59 -19.90 -6.95
C ASN A 60 -5.76 -18.89 -6.87
N ARG A 61 -5.48 -17.58 -6.85
CA ARG A 61 -6.53 -16.54 -6.81
C ARG A 61 -6.69 -15.91 -8.19
N ILE A 62 -7.84 -15.28 -8.42
CA ILE A 62 -8.19 -14.66 -9.71
C ILE A 62 -8.66 -13.20 -9.52
N GLY A 63 -8.63 -12.43 -10.60
CA GLY A 63 -9.02 -11.01 -10.59
C GLY A 63 -8.22 -10.20 -9.57
N THR A 64 -8.90 -9.26 -8.88
CA THR A 64 -8.28 -8.36 -7.89
C THR A 64 -7.66 -9.07 -6.69
N GLU A 65 -8.03 -10.33 -6.44
CA GLU A 65 -7.49 -11.10 -5.31
C GLU A 65 -6.19 -11.84 -5.69
N ARG A 66 -5.84 -11.90 -6.99
CA ARG A 66 -4.60 -12.52 -7.48
C ARG A 66 -3.38 -11.65 -7.20
N VAL A 67 -3.50 -10.34 -7.44
CA VAL A 67 -2.39 -9.39 -7.36
C VAL A 67 -2.68 -8.35 -6.28
N SER A 68 -1.78 -8.24 -5.32
CA SER A 68 -1.76 -7.14 -4.35
C SER A 68 -0.55 -6.25 -4.62
N VAL A 69 -0.76 -4.94 -4.60
CA VAL A 69 0.29 -3.94 -4.76
C VAL A 69 0.26 -3.03 -3.56
N VAL A 70 1.38 -2.88 -2.87
CA VAL A 70 1.42 -2.25 -1.57
C VAL A 70 2.26 -0.98 -1.60
N SER A 71 1.73 0.09 -1.00
CA SER A 71 2.57 1.18 -0.53
C SER A 71 2.60 1.23 1.00
N CYS A 72 3.79 1.21 1.57
CA CYS A 72 4.06 1.24 3.01
C CYS A 72 4.21 2.67 3.50
N LYS A 73 3.43 3.04 4.53
CA LYS A 73 3.52 4.33 5.23
C LYS A 73 3.77 4.07 6.72
N SER A 74 5.04 3.87 7.07
CA SER A 74 5.55 3.57 8.42
C SER A 74 5.55 4.76 9.39
N TRP A 75 4.65 5.72 9.21
CA TRP A 75 4.63 6.95 10.01
C TRP A 75 4.29 6.66 11.47
N GLN A 76 5.16 7.12 12.37
CA GLN A 76 5.06 6.88 13.82
C GLN A 76 3.79 7.49 14.42
N ASP A 77 3.40 8.67 13.96
CA ASP A 77 2.17 9.35 14.39
C ASP A 77 0.90 8.72 13.79
N GLY A 78 1.04 7.79 12.85
CA GLY A 78 -0.05 7.15 12.12
C GLY A 78 -0.45 7.87 10.82
N PHE A 79 -1.27 7.18 10.04
CA PHE A 79 -1.83 7.65 8.78
C PHE A 79 -3.09 8.49 8.99
N ASP A 80 -3.09 9.73 8.52
CA ASP A 80 -4.21 10.67 8.65
C ASP A 80 -5.12 10.62 7.41
N VAL A 81 -6.02 9.64 7.37
CA VAL A 81 -6.88 9.41 6.20
C VAL A 81 -7.78 10.61 5.89
N ASP A 82 -8.26 11.31 6.92
CA ASP A 82 -9.11 12.49 6.76
C ASP A 82 -8.32 13.64 6.11
N PHE A 83 -7.07 13.84 6.52
CA PHE A 83 -6.19 14.81 5.87
C PHE A 83 -5.94 14.45 4.40
N PHE A 84 -5.55 13.21 4.10
CA PHE A 84 -5.23 12.84 2.73
C PHE A 84 -6.46 12.88 1.82
N TYR A 85 -7.60 12.38 2.28
CA TYR A 85 -8.84 12.48 1.52
C TYR A 85 -9.20 13.93 1.20
N LYS A 86 -9.19 14.80 2.22
CA LYS A 86 -9.55 16.22 2.05
C LYS A 86 -8.64 16.97 1.06
N ASN A 87 -7.35 16.63 1.00
CA ASN A 87 -6.39 17.37 0.18
C ASN A 87 -6.13 16.71 -1.18
N LEU A 88 -6.35 15.41 -1.33
CA LEU A 88 -6.13 14.69 -2.59
C LEU A 88 -7.41 14.38 -3.36
N GLY A 89 -8.58 14.40 -2.71
CA GLY A 89 -9.87 14.23 -3.37
C GLY A 89 -10.16 15.33 -4.41
N GLU A 90 -11.28 15.20 -5.10
CA GLU A 90 -11.64 16.00 -6.29
C GLU A 90 -11.51 17.53 -6.08
N ASP A 91 -11.94 18.03 -4.92
CA ASP A 91 -11.91 19.46 -4.57
C ASP A 91 -10.73 19.85 -3.64
N GLY A 92 -9.72 18.99 -3.55
CA GLY A 92 -8.62 19.14 -2.60
C GLY A 92 -7.52 20.12 -3.02
N ASP A 93 -6.67 20.51 -2.05
CA ASP A 93 -5.39 21.16 -2.33
C ASP A 93 -4.25 20.12 -2.31
N PRO A 94 -3.86 19.55 -3.46
CA PRO A 94 -2.83 18.52 -3.54
C PRO A 94 -1.44 19.02 -3.10
N ASN A 95 -1.23 20.35 -3.17
CA ASN A 95 0.04 20.99 -2.85
C ASN A 95 0.23 21.19 -1.34
N LYS A 96 -0.80 20.88 -0.53
CA LYS A 96 -0.73 20.96 0.93
C LYS A 96 0.51 20.21 1.45
N LYS A 97 1.27 20.89 2.32
CA LYS A 97 2.54 20.38 2.83
C LYS A 97 2.32 19.22 3.81
N VAL A 98 3.07 18.14 3.61
CA VAL A 98 3.17 16.96 4.46
C VAL A 98 4.65 16.61 4.64
N GLY A 99 5.17 16.88 5.85
CA GLY A 99 6.60 16.77 6.13
C GLY A 99 7.41 17.67 5.21
N THR A 100 8.28 17.06 4.38
CA THR A 100 9.18 17.77 3.46
C THR A 100 8.60 18.01 2.06
N GLY A 101 7.44 17.47 1.73
CA GLY A 101 6.85 17.54 0.39
C GLY A 101 5.36 17.89 0.38
N SER A 102 4.77 17.91 -0.81
CA SER A 102 3.32 18.05 -0.99
C SER A 102 2.61 16.71 -0.85
N ALA A 103 1.33 16.74 -0.47
CA ALA A 103 0.50 15.54 -0.27
C ALA A 103 0.52 14.61 -1.49
N TRP A 104 0.35 15.16 -2.70
CA TRP A 104 0.29 14.34 -3.92
C TRP A 104 1.57 13.56 -4.19
N LYS A 105 2.73 14.07 -3.75
CA LYS A 105 4.02 13.40 -3.94
C LYS A 105 4.15 12.11 -3.11
N LYS A 106 3.30 11.92 -2.11
CA LYS A 106 3.25 10.70 -1.27
C LYS A 106 2.38 9.60 -1.87
N PHE A 107 1.56 9.95 -2.86
CA PHE A 107 0.48 9.17 -3.46
C PHE A 107 0.35 9.51 -4.95
N ARG A 108 1.47 9.49 -5.66
CA ARG A 108 1.55 9.94 -7.05
C ARG A 108 0.68 9.06 -7.95
N GLU A 109 0.67 7.77 -7.67
CA GLU A 109 0.00 6.69 -8.37
C GLU A 109 -1.53 6.76 -8.31
N ILE A 110 -2.11 7.38 -7.28
CA ILE A 110 -3.57 7.57 -7.19
C ILE A 110 -4.02 8.97 -7.57
N TYR A 111 -3.11 9.96 -7.57
CA TYR A 111 -3.46 11.36 -7.82
C TYR A 111 -3.12 11.83 -9.24
N ASN A 112 -1.94 11.49 -9.76
CA ASN A 112 -1.47 12.00 -11.05
C ASN A 112 -1.58 10.91 -12.13
N GLU A 113 -2.34 11.20 -13.18
CA GLU A 113 -2.64 10.26 -14.28
C GLU A 113 -1.38 9.66 -14.93
N LYS A 114 -0.33 10.46 -15.15
CA LYS A 114 0.91 9.95 -15.78
C LYS A 114 1.64 8.97 -14.87
N TRP A 115 1.70 9.28 -13.57
CA TRP A 115 2.23 8.37 -12.56
C TRP A 115 1.37 7.12 -12.40
N ALA A 116 0.05 7.25 -12.43
CA ALA A 116 -0.90 6.15 -12.34
C ALA A 116 -0.75 5.18 -13.53
N LYS A 117 -0.65 5.71 -14.76
CA LYS A 117 -0.36 4.93 -15.95
C LYS A 117 0.97 4.18 -15.84
N ALA A 118 2.03 4.87 -15.40
CA ALA A 118 3.34 4.23 -15.21
C ALA A 118 3.31 3.13 -14.14
N PHE A 119 2.54 3.33 -13.07
CA PHE A 119 2.32 2.36 -12.01
C PHE A 119 1.58 1.12 -12.55
N GLY A 120 0.49 1.32 -13.28
CA GLY A 120 -0.27 0.25 -13.94
C GLY A 120 0.56 -0.52 -14.97
N ASP A 121 1.28 0.18 -15.85
CA ASP A 121 2.20 -0.41 -16.83
C ASP A 121 3.23 -1.33 -16.14
N LYS A 122 3.79 -0.88 -15.00
CA LYS A 122 4.78 -1.65 -14.26
C LYS A 122 4.17 -2.88 -13.57
N ILE A 123 2.97 -2.77 -13.01
CA ILE A 123 2.26 -3.93 -12.45
C ILE A 123 1.98 -4.96 -13.53
N PHE A 124 1.54 -4.53 -14.71
CA PHE A 124 1.30 -5.42 -15.83
C PHE A 124 2.59 -6.13 -16.28
N GLU A 125 3.70 -5.40 -16.43
CA GLU A 125 5.01 -5.97 -16.77
C GLU A 125 5.40 -7.09 -15.79
N GLU A 126 5.25 -6.85 -14.49
CA GLU A 126 5.68 -7.77 -13.43
C GLU A 126 4.72 -8.93 -13.18
N THR A 127 3.42 -8.76 -13.44
CA THR A 127 2.38 -9.71 -12.98
C THR A 127 1.47 -10.25 -14.07
N GLN A 128 1.55 -9.67 -15.27
CA GLN A 128 0.66 -9.91 -16.41
C GLN A 128 -0.83 -9.69 -16.07
N SER A 129 -1.10 -8.77 -15.14
CA SER A 129 -2.45 -8.41 -14.70
C SER A 129 -2.61 -6.90 -14.65
N HIS A 130 -3.76 -6.42 -15.12
CA HIS A 130 -4.24 -5.06 -14.83
C HIS A 130 -5.23 -5.04 -13.66
N ASP A 131 -5.73 -6.21 -13.26
CA ASP A 131 -6.61 -6.33 -12.09
C ASP A 131 -5.76 -6.55 -10.83
N PHE A 132 -5.94 -5.69 -9.83
CA PHE A 132 -5.19 -5.75 -8.58
C PHE A 132 -5.92 -5.10 -7.39
N THR A 133 -5.45 -5.41 -6.18
CA THR A 133 -5.79 -4.66 -4.98
C THR A 133 -4.62 -3.75 -4.61
N TYR A 134 -4.84 -2.43 -4.61
CA TYR A 134 -3.90 -1.45 -4.09
C TYR A 134 -4.08 -1.34 -2.57
N ILE A 135 -3.02 -1.65 -1.83
CA ILE A 135 -3.01 -1.70 -0.38
C ILE A 135 -2.14 -0.57 0.15
N ILE A 136 -2.68 0.22 1.07
CA ILE A 136 -1.89 1.17 1.85
C ILE A 136 -1.60 0.50 3.19
N ALA A 137 -0.39 -0.03 3.33
CA ALA A 137 0.07 -0.63 4.57
C ALA A 137 0.53 0.47 5.54
N ILE A 138 -0.04 0.50 6.75
CA ILE A 138 0.17 1.59 7.71
C ILE A 138 0.48 1.03 9.10
N THR A 139 1.27 1.75 9.89
CA THR A 139 1.48 1.36 11.29
C THR A 139 0.17 1.39 12.07
N LYS A 140 -0.58 2.48 11.93
CA LYS A 140 -1.89 2.72 12.55
C LYS A 140 -2.55 3.91 11.87
N PHE A 141 -3.85 4.08 12.05
CA PHE A 141 -4.50 5.35 11.75
C PHE A 141 -4.11 6.42 12.79
N LYS A 142 -4.04 7.68 12.36
CA LYS A 142 -3.72 8.81 13.23
C LYS A 142 -4.92 9.18 14.07
N GLY A 143 -4.81 8.95 15.38
CA GLY A 143 -5.90 9.16 16.32
C GLY A 143 -7.10 8.25 16.05
N ASN A 144 -8.27 8.64 16.56
CA ASN A 144 -9.50 7.85 16.43
C ASN A 144 -10.35 8.26 15.22
N LYS A 145 -9.82 9.15 14.36
CA LYS A 145 -10.56 9.73 13.26
C LYS A 145 -10.31 8.92 12.00
N ARG A 146 -11.37 8.26 11.53
CA ARG A 146 -11.41 7.50 10.27
C ARG A 146 -12.64 7.88 9.45
N LYS A 147 -13.04 9.16 9.52
CA LYS A 147 -14.34 9.60 8.99
C LYS A 147 -14.45 9.36 7.50
N HIS A 148 -13.35 9.56 6.78
CA HIS A 148 -13.28 9.41 5.34
C HIS A 148 -12.52 8.15 4.91
N GLU A 149 -12.43 7.12 5.77
CA GLU A 149 -11.75 5.87 5.39
C GLU A 149 -12.42 5.21 4.19
N GLU A 150 -13.74 5.05 4.24
CA GLU A 150 -14.51 4.50 3.12
C GLU A 150 -14.49 5.41 1.89
N ASP A 151 -14.64 6.71 2.10
CA ASP A 151 -14.63 7.70 1.01
C ASP A 151 -13.29 7.72 0.29
N PHE A 152 -12.18 7.58 1.03
CA PHE A 152 -10.85 7.45 0.44
C PHE A 152 -10.76 6.20 -0.45
N MET A 153 -11.22 5.05 0.03
CA MET A 153 -11.17 3.80 -0.75
C MET A 153 -12.09 3.80 -1.97
N LYS A 154 -13.15 4.62 -1.96
CA LYS A 154 -14.16 4.73 -3.00
C LYS A 154 -14.02 5.99 -3.87
N CYS A 155 -13.00 6.83 -3.61
CA CYS A 155 -12.83 8.10 -4.28
C CYS A 155 -12.73 7.90 -5.81
N PRO A 156 -13.62 8.51 -6.62
CA PRO A 156 -13.63 8.29 -8.06
C PRO A 156 -12.32 8.72 -8.71
N LEU A 157 -11.74 9.85 -8.32
CA LEU A 157 -10.43 10.29 -8.81
C LEU A 157 -9.34 9.22 -8.64
N PHE A 158 -9.24 8.61 -7.45
CA PHE A 158 -8.21 7.61 -7.15
C PHE A 158 -8.45 6.32 -7.94
N LEU A 159 -9.70 5.87 -7.96
CA LEU A 159 -10.07 4.65 -8.68
C LEU A 159 -9.87 4.83 -10.19
N ASN A 160 -10.33 5.94 -10.76
CA ASN A 160 -10.21 6.23 -12.20
C ASN A 160 -8.76 6.27 -12.67
N ASN A 161 -7.86 6.84 -11.85
CA ASN A 161 -6.43 6.81 -12.13
C ASN A 161 -5.87 5.38 -12.12
N LEU A 162 -6.21 4.57 -11.11
CA LEU A 162 -5.66 3.22 -10.99
C LEU A 162 -6.27 2.22 -11.98
N ASN A 163 -7.55 2.37 -12.32
CA ASN A 163 -8.32 1.42 -13.13
C ASN A 163 -8.49 1.86 -14.59
N GLU A 164 -7.79 2.92 -14.99
CA GLU A 164 -7.88 3.57 -16.30
C GLU A 164 -9.31 3.94 -16.71
N ASN A 165 -10.03 4.66 -15.85
CA ASN A 165 -11.44 5.04 -16.06
C ASN A 165 -12.38 3.84 -16.27
N GLY A 166 -12.16 2.77 -15.49
CA GLY A 166 -13.00 1.59 -15.44
C GLY A 166 -12.66 0.50 -16.45
N LYS A 167 -11.56 0.62 -17.19
CA LYS A 167 -11.09 -0.45 -18.09
C LYS A 167 -10.68 -1.71 -17.33
N HIS A 168 -10.20 -1.55 -16.10
CA HIS A 168 -9.67 -2.64 -15.27
C HIS A 168 -10.37 -2.69 -13.92
N LYS A 169 -10.22 -3.81 -13.20
CA LYS A 169 -10.79 -3.93 -11.86
C LYS A 169 -9.71 -3.65 -10.84
N VAL A 170 -9.88 -2.57 -10.07
CA VAL A 170 -8.99 -2.22 -8.98
C VAL A 170 -9.78 -1.95 -7.71
N LYS A 171 -9.23 -2.39 -6.57
CA LYS A 171 -9.75 -2.06 -5.23
C LYS A 171 -8.66 -1.32 -4.44
N ILE A 172 -9.06 -0.39 -3.59
CA ILE A 172 -8.18 0.24 -2.60
C ILE A 172 -8.51 -0.34 -1.22
N LYS A 173 -7.49 -0.70 -0.43
CA LYS A 173 -7.65 -1.17 0.95
C LYS A 173 -6.58 -0.58 1.86
N PHE A 174 -6.89 -0.46 3.15
CA PHE A 174 -5.89 -0.27 4.20
C PHE A 174 -5.51 -1.61 4.81
N LEU A 175 -4.24 -1.73 5.24
CA LEU A 175 -3.74 -2.86 6.01
C LEU A 175 -2.90 -2.32 7.17
N THR A 176 -3.38 -2.46 8.40
CA THR A 176 -2.68 -1.97 9.58
C THR A 176 -1.67 -2.99 10.09
N LEU A 177 -0.63 -2.53 10.78
CA LEU A 177 0.30 -3.39 11.51
C LEU A 177 -0.42 -4.31 12.49
N PHE A 178 -1.46 -3.80 13.16
CA PHE A 178 -2.26 -4.60 14.08
C PHE A 178 -2.96 -5.76 13.38
N GLU A 179 -3.60 -5.52 12.23
CA GLU A 179 -4.25 -6.58 11.44
C GLU A 179 -3.23 -7.62 10.99
N MET A 180 -2.07 -7.20 10.47
CA MET A 180 -1.01 -8.12 10.06
C MET A 180 -0.51 -9.00 11.22
N LEU A 181 -0.24 -8.40 12.39
CA LEU A 181 0.21 -9.15 13.57
C LEU A 181 -0.87 -10.10 14.09
N LYS A 182 -2.14 -9.65 14.10
CA LYS A 182 -3.27 -10.48 14.51
C LYS A 182 -3.44 -11.70 13.60
N ASP A 183 -3.32 -11.50 12.29
CA ASP A 183 -3.41 -12.58 11.31
C ASP A 183 -2.25 -13.57 11.47
N ILE A 184 -1.02 -13.07 11.66
CA ILE A 184 0.16 -13.92 11.88
C ILE A 184 0.00 -14.75 13.16
N SER A 185 -0.41 -14.14 14.27
CA SER A 185 -0.61 -14.83 15.55
C SER A 185 -1.77 -15.82 15.53
N GLY A 186 -2.79 -15.59 14.69
CA GLY A 186 -3.97 -16.44 14.58
C GLY A 186 -3.79 -17.66 13.67
N GLN A 187 -2.69 -17.76 12.92
CA GLN A 187 -2.42 -18.90 12.05
C GLN A 187 -1.85 -20.08 12.84
N ASP A 188 -2.36 -21.29 12.57
CA ASP A 188 -1.87 -22.51 13.20
C ASP A 188 -0.38 -22.71 12.91
N ALA A 189 0.42 -22.86 13.98
CA ALA A 189 1.88 -22.99 13.94
C ALA A 189 2.39 -24.17 13.07
N HIS A 190 1.50 -25.09 12.67
CA HIS A 190 1.81 -26.29 11.91
C HIS A 190 1.49 -26.19 10.40
N THR A 191 0.88 -25.08 9.94
CA THR A 191 0.34 -25.00 8.57
C THR A 191 1.24 -24.28 7.57
N ALA A 192 2.26 -23.55 8.03
CA ALA A 192 3.25 -22.90 7.18
C ALA A 192 4.65 -23.26 7.67
N ILE A 193 5.54 -23.71 6.78
CA ILE A 193 6.98 -23.61 7.03
C ILE A 193 7.25 -22.14 7.29
N GLU A 194 7.66 -21.77 8.50
CA GLU A 194 7.96 -20.40 8.89
C GLU A 194 9.06 -19.83 8.00
N SER A 195 8.62 -19.20 6.91
CA SER A 195 9.43 -18.67 5.82
C SER A 195 10.05 -17.32 6.18
N THR A 196 9.61 -16.70 7.28
CA THR A 196 10.07 -15.36 7.69
C THR A 196 10.44 -15.27 9.16
N GLU A 197 11.43 -14.42 9.45
CA GLU A 197 11.92 -14.17 10.81
C GLU A 197 10.85 -13.53 11.72
N ILE A 198 9.86 -12.85 11.14
CA ILE A 198 8.77 -12.19 11.90
C ILE A 198 7.82 -13.22 12.50
N GLY A 199 7.46 -14.26 11.76
CA GLY A 199 6.61 -15.32 12.29
C GLY A 199 7.30 -16.08 13.43
N ARG A 200 8.59 -16.41 13.27
CA ARG A 200 9.42 -17.00 14.33
C ARG A 200 9.50 -16.10 15.56
N PHE A 201 9.67 -14.80 15.37
CA PHE A 201 9.68 -13.84 16.47
C PHE A 201 8.33 -13.81 17.21
N MET A 202 7.20 -13.83 16.48
CA MET A 202 5.88 -13.88 17.10
C MET A 202 5.62 -15.18 17.88
N GLN A 203 6.17 -16.30 17.43
CA GLN A 203 6.14 -17.55 18.20
C GLN A 203 6.87 -17.41 19.55
N LEU A 204 8.03 -16.73 19.57
CA LEU A 204 8.75 -16.46 20.82
C LEU A 204 7.97 -15.53 21.75
N ILE A 205 7.32 -14.49 21.22
CA ILE A 205 6.45 -13.60 21.99
C ILE A 205 5.33 -14.40 22.66
N ASN A 206 4.64 -15.27 21.91
CA ASN A 206 3.56 -16.10 22.43
C ASN A 206 4.07 -17.10 23.48
N ALA A 207 5.23 -17.73 23.23
CA ALA A 207 5.87 -18.65 24.19
C ALA A 207 6.33 -17.94 25.48
N ALA A 208 6.64 -16.65 25.41
CA ALA A 208 6.96 -15.80 26.55
C ALA A 208 5.70 -15.24 27.26
N GLU A 209 4.49 -15.67 26.86
CA GLU A 209 3.22 -15.22 27.42
C GLU A 209 2.99 -13.70 27.31
N LEU A 210 3.60 -13.06 26.30
CA LEU A 210 3.43 -11.63 26.04
C LEU A 210 2.23 -11.39 25.12
N ASP A 211 1.18 -10.74 25.65
CA ASP A 211 0.00 -10.41 24.87
C ASP A 211 0.16 -9.08 24.12
N ILE A 212 0.43 -9.16 22.82
CA ILE A 212 0.55 -8.00 21.92
C ILE A 212 -0.82 -7.57 21.35
N VAL A 213 -1.84 -8.45 21.37
CA VAL A 213 -3.09 -8.27 20.60
C VAL A 213 -4.23 -7.70 21.46
N SER A 214 -4.18 -7.76 22.79
CA SER A 214 -5.29 -7.31 23.66
C SER A 214 -5.41 -5.80 23.92
N LYS A 215 -4.40 -4.98 23.58
CA LYS A 215 -4.41 -3.53 23.92
C LYS A 215 -5.39 -2.67 23.10
N SER A 216 -6.16 -3.23 22.17
CA SER A 216 -7.16 -2.48 21.39
C SER A 216 -8.53 -2.32 22.08
N LYS A 217 -8.75 -2.94 23.25
CA LYS A 217 -9.98 -2.73 24.03
C LYS A 217 -9.81 -1.62 25.07
N VAL A 218 -9.81 -0.34 24.67
CA VAL A 218 -10.48 0.78 25.39
C VAL A 218 -10.48 1.98 24.44
N ILE A 219 -11.39 2.06 23.48
CA ILE A 219 -12.00 3.34 23.03
C ILE A 219 -13.39 3.02 22.48
N ASN A 220 -14.36 2.82 23.38
CA ASN A 220 -15.77 2.92 23.07
C ASN A 220 -16.39 3.85 24.12
N THR A 221 -17.32 4.67 23.63
CA THR A 221 -18.03 5.83 24.23
C THR A 221 -17.26 7.14 24.25
#